data_AF-A0A2S8F6R2-F1
#
_entry.id   AF-A0A2S8F6R2-F1
#
_cell.length_a   1.000
_cell.length_b   1.000
_cell.length_c   1.000
_cell.angle_alpha   90.00
_cell.angle_beta   90.00
_cell.angle_gamma   90.00
#
_symmetry.space_group_name_H-M   'P 1'
#
loop_
_entity.id
_entity.type
_entity.pdbx_description
1 polymer ?
#
loop_
_entity_poly.entity_id
_entity_poly.type
_entity_poly.pdbx_seq_one_letter_code
_entity_poly.pdbx_strand_id
1 'polypeptide(L)'
;MNTNTASIDPSLEVARLLTPERQSAYERLREWWFENQPDAPILSGSEIGHVEKYDVDDETIYVIFSGANGKHEGGICLVDSTGKINPIFQGNNYLTEEDRFMDVNGDGIPEIISVTTMGGKHESNPNRIVTNTTNIDIIPVNRVQKPLLRILFDKRKFRESSKWRWELDNSSNATVIRLFRISESNPIVHFEWNSQIGEFNCPNGSLSDGFIARPGQIPLDLIEDFIRPIESAE
;
A
#
# COMPACT_ATOMS: atom_id res chain seq x y z
N MET A 1 -37.63 -17.53 4.06
CA MET A 1 -36.87 -17.94 5.26
C MET A 1 -36.48 -16.65 5.96
N ASN A 2 -37.09 -16.37 7.12
CA ASN A 2 -36.74 -15.20 7.94
C ASN A 2 -35.51 -15.56 8.76
N THR A 3 -34.32 -15.16 8.31
CA THR A 3 -33.16 -15.07 9.20
C THR A 3 -33.33 -13.78 9.98
N ASN A 4 -33.59 -13.95 11.28
CA ASN A 4 -33.62 -12.89 12.26
C ASN A 4 -32.18 -12.34 12.37
N THR A 5 -31.78 -11.42 11.50
CA THR A 5 -30.53 -10.68 11.64
C THR A 5 -30.71 -9.76 12.84
N ALA A 6 -30.24 -10.21 14.00
CA ALA A 6 -30.05 -9.29 15.11
C ALA A 6 -29.23 -8.11 14.57
N SER A 7 -29.76 -6.89 14.72
CA SER A 7 -29.04 -5.67 14.38
C SER A 7 -27.70 -5.72 15.10
N ILE A 8 -26.61 -5.97 14.37
CA ILE A 8 -25.29 -5.97 14.97
C ILE A 8 -24.93 -4.52 15.33
N ASP A 9 -24.16 -4.34 16.38
CA ASP A 9 -23.48 -3.07 16.64
C ASP A 9 -22.06 -3.18 16.08
N PRO A 10 -21.75 -2.55 14.93
CA PRO A 10 -20.45 -2.70 14.28
C PRO A 10 -19.30 -2.21 15.17
N SER A 11 -19.53 -1.21 16.03
CA SER A 11 -18.50 -0.70 16.96
C SER A 11 -18.15 -1.75 18.01
N LEU A 12 -19.15 -2.51 18.48
CA LEU A 12 -18.94 -3.60 19.42
C LEU A 12 -18.19 -4.78 18.77
N GLU A 13 -18.51 -5.10 17.51
CA GLU A 13 -17.81 -6.16 16.79
C GLU A 13 -16.35 -5.79 16.49
N VAL A 14 -16.07 -4.53 16.19
CA VAL A 14 -14.69 -4.04 16.06
C VAL A 14 -13.88 -4.26 17.35
N ALA A 15 -14.46 -3.95 18.51
CA ALA A 15 -13.78 -4.20 19.78
C ALA A 15 -13.45 -5.69 20.00
N ARG A 16 -14.27 -6.60 19.47
CA ARG A 16 -14.06 -8.06 19.53
C ARG A 16 -13.00 -8.57 18.54
N LEU A 17 -12.53 -7.76 17.59
CA LEU A 17 -11.42 -8.15 16.72
C LEU A 17 -10.11 -8.36 17.48
N LEU A 18 -9.96 -7.73 18.65
CA LEU A 18 -8.78 -7.87 19.52
C LEU A 18 -8.87 -9.05 20.50
N THR A 19 -9.96 -9.81 20.49
CA THR A 19 -10.22 -10.91 21.43
C THR A 19 -10.08 -12.28 20.72
N PRO A 20 -10.24 -13.41 21.44
CA PRO A 20 -10.32 -14.73 20.81
C PRO A 20 -11.51 -14.90 19.85
N GLU A 21 -12.57 -14.08 19.99
CA GLU A 21 -13.74 -14.11 19.12
C GLU A 21 -13.56 -13.40 17.77
N ARG A 22 -12.33 -12.96 17.44
CA ARG A 22 -12.03 -12.13 16.26
C ARG A 22 -12.59 -12.67 14.94
N GLN A 23 -12.52 -13.98 14.72
CA GLN A 23 -12.97 -14.58 13.47
C GLN A 23 -14.48 -14.41 13.30
N SER A 24 -15.26 -14.74 14.33
CA SER A 24 -16.71 -14.57 14.31
C SER A 24 -17.14 -13.11 14.31
N ALA A 25 -16.37 -12.21 14.94
CA ALA A 25 -16.60 -10.78 14.87
C ALA A 25 -16.38 -10.23 13.46
N TYR A 26 -15.29 -10.65 12.80
CA TYR A 26 -15.01 -10.32 11.40
C TYR A 26 -16.10 -10.81 10.46
N GLU A 27 -16.59 -12.04 10.64
CA GLU A 27 -17.68 -12.59 9.82
C GLU A 27 -18.98 -11.78 9.94
N ARG A 28 -19.34 -11.34 11.15
CA ARG A 28 -20.51 -10.47 11.37
C ARG A 28 -20.30 -9.08 10.76
N LEU A 29 -19.13 -8.48 10.96
CA LEU A 29 -18.77 -7.21 10.31
C LEU A 29 -18.86 -7.32 8.80
N ARG A 30 -18.38 -8.44 8.23
CA ARG A 30 -18.40 -8.71 6.80
C ARG A 30 -19.83 -8.75 6.25
N GLU A 31 -20.74 -9.46 6.92
CA GLU A 31 -22.16 -9.47 6.56
C GLU A 31 -22.75 -8.06 6.59
N TRP A 32 -22.44 -7.29 7.62
CA TRP A 32 -22.90 -5.90 7.72
C TRP A 32 -22.30 -4.99 6.64
N TRP A 33 -21.03 -5.16 6.26
CA TRP A 33 -20.40 -4.43 5.16
C TRP A 33 -21.07 -4.72 3.83
N PHE A 34 -21.42 -5.98 3.54
CA PHE A 34 -22.16 -6.30 2.31
C PHE A 34 -23.49 -5.55 2.20
N GLU A 35 -24.17 -5.30 3.31
CA GLU A 35 -25.43 -4.58 3.34
C GLU A 35 -25.27 -3.05 3.34
N ASN A 36 -24.24 -2.53 4.04
CA ASN A 36 -24.12 -1.10 4.36
C ASN A 36 -22.99 -0.39 3.62
N GLN A 37 -22.05 -1.13 3.04
CA GLN A 37 -20.89 -0.65 2.29
C GLN A 37 -20.61 -1.57 1.09
N PRO A 38 -21.55 -1.72 0.14
CA PRO A 38 -21.46 -2.71 -0.94
C PRO A 38 -20.26 -2.50 -1.89
N ASP A 39 -19.72 -1.28 -1.96
CA ASP A 39 -18.57 -0.93 -2.80
C ASP A 39 -17.23 -1.05 -2.05
N ALA A 40 -17.24 -1.37 -0.75
CA ALA A 40 -16.01 -1.49 0.02
C ALA A 40 -15.24 -2.75 -0.39
N PRO A 41 -13.90 -2.68 -0.49
CA PRO A 41 -13.08 -3.86 -0.72
C PRO A 41 -13.12 -4.76 0.52
N ILE A 42 -13.76 -5.91 0.40
CA ILE A 42 -13.93 -6.89 1.48
C ILE A 42 -12.99 -8.08 1.27
N LEU A 43 -12.29 -8.54 2.32
CA LEU A 43 -11.49 -9.76 2.23
C LEU A 43 -12.43 -10.98 2.21
N SER A 44 -12.48 -11.67 1.08
CA SER A 44 -13.35 -12.83 0.91
C SER A 44 -12.79 -14.06 1.65
N GLY A 45 -13.59 -14.65 2.54
CA GLY A 45 -13.44 -16.04 3.00
C GLY A 45 -12.12 -16.43 3.68
N SER A 46 -11.28 -15.47 4.09
CA SER A 46 -9.96 -15.74 4.65
C SER A 46 -9.98 -15.76 6.18
N GLU A 47 -9.19 -16.65 6.78
CA GLU A 47 -8.98 -16.72 8.23
C GLU A 47 -8.19 -15.49 8.70
N ILE A 48 -8.64 -14.86 9.79
CA ILE A 48 -7.96 -13.72 10.40
C ILE A 48 -6.78 -14.22 11.21
N GLY A 49 -5.58 -14.02 10.68
CA GLY A 49 -4.33 -14.37 11.38
C GLY A 49 -4.01 -13.37 12.48
N HIS A 50 -4.17 -12.07 12.20
CA HIS A 50 -3.71 -11.02 13.11
C HIS A 50 -4.54 -9.73 13.01
N VAL A 51 -4.63 -8.99 14.12
CA VAL A 51 -5.28 -7.66 14.16
C VAL A 51 -4.42 -6.73 15.01
N GLU A 52 -4.14 -5.55 14.48
CA GLU A 52 -3.43 -4.47 15.18
C GLU A 52 -4.35 -3.26 15.36
N LYS A 53 -4.11 -2.49 16.41
CA LYS A 53 -4.88 -1.28 16.75
C LYS A 53 -3.91 -0.10 16.78
N TYR A 54 -4.25 0.95 16.06
CA TYR A 54 -3.51 2.21 16.03
C TYR A 54 -4.46 3.36 16.37
N ASP A 55 -4.04 4.21 17.30
CA ASP A 55 -4.71 5.46 17.61
C ASP A 55 -3.97 6.55 16.83
N VAL A 56 -4.65 7.11 15.83
CA VAL A 56 -4.10 8.01 14.81
C VAL A 56 -4.88 9.31 14.84
N ASP A 57 -4.22 10.38 15.28
CA ASP A 57 -4.87 11.65 15.62
C ASP A 57 -6.05 11.43 16.60
N ASP A 58 -7.26 11.81 16.20
CA ASP A 58 -8.50 11.67 17.00
C ASP A 58 -9.28 10.37 16.69
N GLU A 59 -8.68 9.43 15.96
CA GLU A 59 -9.35 8.23 15.46
C GLU A 59 -8.61 6.94 15.81
N THR A 60 -9.35 5.83 15.86
CA THR A 60 -8.75 4.51 16.00
C THR A 60 -8.93 3.73 14.70
N ILE A 61 -7.84 3.19 14.18
CA ILE A 61 -7.81 2.27 13.04
C ILE A 61 -7.41 0.88 13.51
N TYR A 62 -8.19 -0.10 13.11
CA TYR A 62 -7.93 -1.53 13.26
C TYR A 62 -7.43 -2.06 11.93
N VAL A 63 -6.23 -2.65 11.94
CA VAL A 63 -5.62 -3.26 10.76
C VAL A 63 -5.77 -4.77 10.90
N ILE A 64 -6.53 -5.35 9.99
CA ILE A 64 -6.88 -6.77 9.98
C ILE A 64 -6.03 -7.45 8.92
N PHE A 65 -5.27 -8.46 9.32
CA PHE A 65 -4.45 -9.29 8.43
C PHE A 65 -5.04 -10.70 8.34
N SER A 66 -5.14 -11.23 7.12
CA SER A 66 -5.69 -12.54 6.80
C SER A 66 -4.75 -13.35 5.90
N GLY A 67 -4.68 -14.66 6.11
CA GLY A 67 -3.78 -15.56 5.37
C GLY A 67 -2.72 -16.23 6.24
N ALA A 68 -2.06 -17.26 5.68
CA ALA A 68 -1.30 -18.27 6.44
C ALA A 68 0.23 -18.01 6.57
N ASN A 69 0.78 -17.01 5.87
CA ASN A 69 2.24 -16.95 5.63
C ASN A 69 3.02 -15.95 6.51
N GLY A 70 2.36 -15.17 7.36
CA GLY A 70 3.06 -14.25 8.27
C GLY A 70 2.11 -13.27 8.95
N LYS A 71 2.64 -12.46 9.87
CA LYS A 71 1.86 -11.45 10.60
C LYS A 71 1.31 -10.35 9.67
N HIS A 72 2.01 -10.06 8.56
CA HIS A 72 1.80 -8.89 7.69
C HIS A 72 1.83 -9.20 6.18
N GLU A 73 1.62 -10.46 5.79
CA GLU A 73 1.48 -10.88 4.39
C GLU A 73 0.06 -11.39 4.14
N GLY A 74 -0.46 -11.20 2.93
CA GLY A 74 -1.80 -11.63 2.54
C GLY A 74 -2.82 -10.51 2.60
N GLY A 75 -4.08 -10.87 2.86
CA GLY A 75 -5.19 -9.92 2.80
C GLY A 75 -5.13 -8.91 3.95
N ILE A 76 -5.23 -7.62 3.65
CA ILE A 76 -5.21 -6.52 4.63
C ILE A 76 -6.50 -5.68 4.51
N CYS A 77 -7.10 -5.33 5.65
CA CYS A 77 -8.27 -4.46 5.72
C CYS A 77 -8.13 -3.46 6.87
N LEU A 78 -8.48 -2.21 6.62
CA LEU A 78 -8.48 -1.15 7.63
C LEU A 78 -9.94 -0.87 8.02
N VAL A 79 -10.21 -0.84 9.31
CA VAL A 79 -11.54 -0.62 9.86
C VAL A 79 -11.46 0.43 10.95
N ASP A 80 -12.35 1.40 10.94
CA ASP A 80 -12.40 2.41 12.01
C ASP A 80 -13.16 1.92 13.26
N SER A 81 -13.13 2.69 14.34
CA SER A 81 -13.85 2.37 15.58
C SER A 81 -15.36 2.24 15.45
N THR A 82 -15.96 2.76 14.38
CA THR A 82 -17.40 2.64 14.09
C THR A 82 -17.73 1.38 13.27
N GLY A 83 -16.70 0.64 12.87
CA GLY A 83 -16.82 -0.54 12.03
C GLY A 83 -16.93 -0.25 10.55
N LYS A 84 -16.62 0.97 10.08
CA LYS A 84 -16.56 1.25 8.65
C LYS A 84 -15.23 0.79 8.06
N ILE A 85 -15.27 0.24 6.85
CA ILE A 85 -14.05 -0.08 6.12
C ILE A 85 -13.46 1.25 5.66
N ASN A 86 -12.17 1.40 5.89
CA ASN A 86 -11.35 2.40 5.27
C ASN A 86 -10.59 1.75 4.10
N PRO A 87 -10.94 2.05 2.83
CA PRO A 87 -10.25 1.47 1.69
C PRO A 87 -8.77 1.82 1.73
N ILE A 88 -7.92 0.80 1.59
CA ILE A 88 -6.49 1.02 1.39
C ILE A 88 -6.31 1.78 0.08
N PHE A 89 -5.28 2.60 0.02
CA PHE A 89 -4.91 3.34 -1.17
C PHE A 89 -4.94 2.47 -2.44
N GLN A 90 -5.57 2.98 -3.51
CA GLN A 90 -5.86 2.27 -4.77
C GLN A 90 -6.71 0.98 -4.66
N GLY A 91 -7.29 0.70 -3.50
CA GLY A 91 -8.09 -0.49 -3.25
C GLY A 91 -7.25 -1.77 -3.16
N ASN A 92 -5.92 -1.67 -3.05
CA ASN A 92 -5.06 -2.84 -2.91
C ASN A 92 -5.16 -3.40 -1.49
N ASN A 93 -6.01 -4.41 -1.31
CA ASN A 93 -6.26 -5.08 -0.04
C ASN A 93 -5.43 -6.35 0.15
N TYR A 94 -4.25 -6.41 -0.48
CA TYR A 94 -3.34 -7.55 -0.41
C TYR A 94 -1.88 -7.11 -0.35
N LEU A 95 -1.14 -7.64 0.62
CA LEU A 95 0.31 -7.46 0.77
C LEU A 95 1.05 -8.71 0.29
N THR A 96 2.00 -8.49 -0.61
CA THR A 96 2.93 -9.48 -1.17
C THR A 96 4.23 -9.55 -0.36
N GLU A 97 5.09 -10.52 -0.67
CA GLU A 97 6.43 -10.66 -0.05
C GLU A 97 7.36 -9.47 -0.35
N GLU A 98 7.05 -8.62 -1.34
CA GLU A 98 7.80 -7.40 -1.65
C GLU A 98 7.32 -6.20 -0.83
N ASP A 99 6.11 -6.27 -0.28
CA ASP A 99 5.52 -5.20 0.51
C ASP A 99 6.04 -5.23 1.95
N ARG A 100 6.02 -4.08 2.63
CA ARG A 100 6.40 -3.99 4.04
C ARG A 100 5.32 -3.25 4.82
N PHE A 101 5.18 -3.61 6.09
CA PHE A 101 4.28 -2.96 7.03
C PHE A 101 5.08 -2.57 8.26
N MET A 102 5.45 -1.30 8.37
CA MET A 102 6.30 -0.82 9.46
C MET A 102 6.32 0.70 9.59
N ASP A 103 6.66 1.19 10.78
CA ASP A 103 6.86 2.61 11.05
C ASP A 103 8.17 3.09 10.42
N VAL A 104 8.04 3.94 9.41
CA VAL A 104 9.10 4.56 8.62
C VAL A 104 9.36 5.99 9.10
N ASN A 105 8.34 6.64 9.65
CA ASN A 105 8.37 8.06 9.93
C ASN A 105 8.74 8.37 11.41
N GLY A 106 8.65 7.35 12.27
CA GLY A 106 9.00 7.37 13.69
C GLY A 106 7.89 7.86 14.62
N ASP A 107 6.64 7.94 14.15
CA ASP A 107 5.48 8.38 14.94
C ASP A 107 4.78 7.24 15.71
N GLY A 108 5.24 6.00 15.55
CA GLY A 108 4.64 4.81 16.14
C GLY A 108 3.44 4.26 15.38
N ILE A 109 3.08 4.83 14.24
CA ILE A 109 2.04 4.36 13.33
C ILE A 109 2.73 3.78 12.09
N PRO A 110 2.47 2.52 11.74
CA PRO A 110 3.11 1.91 10.59
C PRO A 110 2.61 2.51 9.27
N GLU A 111 3.50 2.52 8.29
CA GLU A 111 3.19 2.68 6.89
C GLU A 111 3.10 1.32 6.17
N ILE A 112 2.25 1.26 5.16
CA ILE A 112 2.28 0.25 4.11
C ILE A 112 3.26 0.73 3.03
N ILE A 113 4.36 0.01 2.85
CA ILE A 113 5.23 0.18 1.69
C ILE A 113 4.75 -0.80 0.62
N SER A 114 4.02 -0.29 -0.37
CA SER A 114 3.47 -1.10 -1.46
C SER A 114 4.32 -1.02 -2.72
N VAL A 115 4.71 -2.17 -3.26
CA VAL A 115 5.36 -2.33 -4.56
C VAL A 115 4.33 -2.85 -5.54
N THR A 116 3.84 -1.98 -6.42
CA THR A 116 2.87 -2.36 -7.44
C THR A 116 3.50 -2.29 -8.82
N THR A 117 3.13 -3.21 -9.71
CA THR A 117 3.49 -3.14 -11.12
C THR A 117 2.25 -2.79 -11.92
N MET A 118 2.22 -1.59 -12.48
CA MET A 118 1.14 -1.13 -13.34
C MET A 118 1.38 -1.55 -14.79
N GLY A 119 0.37 -2.17 -15.38
CA GLY A 119 0.28 -2.46 -16.80
C GLY A 119 -1.04 -1.99 -17.40
N GLY A 120 -0.99 -1.18 -18.44
CA GLY A 120 -2.12 -0.78 -19.27
C GLY A 120 -2.20 -1.65 -20.51
N LYS A 121 -3.21 -1.44 -21.34
CA LYS A 121 -3.38 -2.17 -22.61
C LYS A 121 -2.95 -1.27 -23.77
N HIS A 122 -2.35 -1.87 -24.80
CA HIS A 122 -2.02 -1.16 -26.04
C HIS A 122 -3.31 -0.63 -26.66
N GLU A 123 -3.33 0.64 -27.05
CA GLU A 123 -4.52 1.28 -27.62
C GLU A 123 -5.07 0.52 -28.84
N SER A 124 -4.19 0.08 -29.74
CA SER A 124 -4.57 -0.71 -30.93
C SER A 124 -4.56 -2.23 -30.76
N ASN A 125 -4.16 -2.77 -29.60
CA ASN A 125 -4.18 -4.21 -29.33
C ASN A 125 -4.51 -4.46 -27.85
N PRO A 126 -5.79 -4.63 -27.49
CA PRO A 126 -6.21 -4.79 -26.09
C PRO A 126 -5.69 -6.08 -25.43
N ASN A 127 -5.11 -7.02 -26.20
CA ASN A 127 -4.44 -8.22 -25.69
C ASN A 127 -2.94 -8.01 -25.46
N ARG A 128 -2.37 -6.91 -25.94
CA ARG A 128 -0.99 -6.51 -25.67
C ARG A 128 -1.01 -5.56 -24.48
N ILE A 129 -0.48 -5.99 -23.34
CA ILE A 129 -0.27 -5.10 -22.19
C ILE A 129 0.85 -4.12 -22.55
N VAL A 130 0.54 -2.82 -22.52
CA VAL A 130 1.49 -1.72 -22.51
C VAL A 130 1.01 -0.68 -21.51
N THR A 131 1.42 -0.85 -20.26
CA THR A 131 2.24 0.14 -19.55
C THR A 131 3.22 -0.65 -18.69
N ASN A 132 4.30 0.01 -18.30
CA ASN A 132 5.54 -0.63 -17.92
C ASN A 132 6.12 0.21 -16.78
N THR A 133 5.43 0.29 -15.65
CA THR A 133 5.98 1.00 -14.49
C THR A 133 5.82 0.20 -13.22
N THR A 134 6.86 0.19 -12.40
CA THR A 134 6.75 -0.24 -11.01
C THR A 134 6.60 1.03 -10.17
N ASN A 135 5.65 1.03 -9.25
CA ASN A 135 5.52 2.08 -8.24
C ASN A 135 5.87 1.52 -6.86
N ILE A 136 6.61 2.30 -6.10
CA ILE A 136 6.73 2.13 -4.65
C ILE A 136 5.95 3.27 -4.01
N ASP A 137 4.94 2.94 -3.22
CA ASP A 137 4.15 3.88 -2.45
C ASP A 137 4.36 3.63 -0.95
N ILE A 138 4.67 4.68 -0.20
CA ILE A 138 4.66 4.64 1.27
C ILE A 138 3.35 5.27 1.73
N ILE A 139 2.45 4.49 2.31
CA ILE A 139 1.09 4.90 2.63
C ILE A 139 0.88 4.80 4.14
N PRO A 140 0.56 5.90 4.84
CA PRO A 140 0.34 5.86 6.28
C PRO A 140 -0.96 5.12 6.61
N VAL A 141 -0.99 4.37 7.70
CA VAL A 141 -2.22 3.75 8.22
C VAL A 141 -3.08 4.81 8.91
N ASN A 142 -3.88 5.53 8.12
CA ASN A 142 -4.88 6.48 8.62
C ASN A 142 -6.11 6.54 7.68
N ARG A 143 -7.13 7.35 7.99
CA ARG A 143 -8.30 7.48 7.10
C ARG A 143 -8.02 8.09 5.73
N VAL A 144 -7.03 8.97 5.64
CA VAL A 144 -6.77 9.73 4.41
C VAL A 144 -5.99 8.89 3.39
N GLN A 145 -5.15 7.97 3.87
CA GLN A 145 -4.29 7.09 3.04
C GLN A 145 -3.52 7.85 1.95
N LYS A 146 -3.13 9.12 2.21
CA LYS A 146 -2.34 9.91 1.27
C LYS A 146 -0.88 9.44 1.33
N PRO A 147 -0.25 9.02 0.21
CA PRO A 147 1.13 8.56 0.26
C PRO A 147 2.07 9.61 0.84
N LEU A 148 3.01 9.20 1.67
CA LEU A 148 4.11 10.06 2.14
C LEU A 148 5.18 10.21 1.06
N LEU A 149 5.41 9.14 0.28
CA LEU A 149 6.32 9.11 -0.85
C LEU A 149 5.75 8.21 -1.93
N ARG A 150 5.85 8.66 -3.18
CA ARG A 150 5.66 7.83 -4.37
C ARG A 150 6.92 7.84 -5.22
N ILE A 151 7.36 6.67 -5.62
CA ILE A 151 8.45 6.47 -6.57
C ILE A 151 7.91 5.70 -7.77
N LEU A 152 8.08 6.24 -8.98
CA LEU A 152 7.75 5.57 -10.23
C LEU A 152 9.03 5.18 -10.96
N PHE A 153 9.06 3.94 -11.43
CA PHE A 153 10.16 3.37 -12.22
C PHE A 153 9.71 3.14 -13.66
N ASP A 154 10.44 3.70 -14.63
CA ASP A 154 10.21 3.51 -16.07
C ASP A 154 10.72 2.15 -16.55
N LYS A 155 9.86 1.13 -16.63
CA LYS A 155 10.25 -0.24 -17.00
C LYS A 155 10.79 -0.36 -18.43
N ARG A 156 10.92 0.69 -19.25
CA ARG A 156 11.85 0.67 -20.41
C ARG A 156 13.31 0.52 -19.96
N LYS A 157 13.64 1.16 -18.84
CA LYS A 157 14.92 1.07 -18.16
C LYS A 157 14.95 -0.04 -17.10
N PHE A 158 13.80 -0.49 -16.57
CA PHE A 158 13.70 -1.63 -15.62
C PHE A 158 13.15 -2.93 -16.24
N ARG A 159 13.01 -3.06 -17.57
CA ARG A 159 12.48 -4.28 -18.20
C ARG A 159 13.32 -5.50 -17.91
N GLU A 160 14.61 -5.26 -17.73
CA GLU A 160 15.49 -6.19 -17.07
C GLU A 160 15.50 -5.82 -15.59
N SER A 161 14.95 -6.68 -14.74
CA SER A 161 15.05 -6.61 -13.28
C SER A 161 16.50 -6.65 -12.78
N SER A 162 17.51 -6.53 -13.66
CA SER A 162 18.95 -6.60 -13.44
C SER A 162 19.63 -5.23 -13.29
N LYS A 163 18.89 -4.12 -13.40
CA LYS A 163 19.50 -2.77 -13.40
C LYS A 163 19.34 -2.01 -12.10
N TRP A 164 18.29 -2.24 -11.32
CA TRP A 164 18.04 -1.50 -10.08
C TRP A 164 17.36 -2.36 -9.01
N ARG A 165 17.63 -2.05 -7.74
CA ARG A 165 16.99 -2.62 -6.56
C ARG A 165 16.79 -1.51 -5.52
N TRP A 166 15.85 -1.70 -4.62
CA TRP A 166 15.66 -0.80 -3.48
C TRP A 166 15.88 -1.54 -2.17
N GLU A 167 16.29 -0.82 -1.14
CA GLU A 167 16.36 -1.33 0.23
C GLU A 167 15.81 -0.30 1.20
N LEU A 168 15.34 -0.80 2.33
CA LEU A 168 15.03 0.02 3.49
C LEU A 168 16.18 -0.11 4.49
N ASP A 169 16.77 1.02 4.89
CA ASP A 169 17.74 1.08 5.97
C ASP A 169 17.12 1.72 7.21
N ASN A 170 16.99 0.91 8.27
CA ASN A 170 16.51 1.30 9.59
C ASN A 170 17.63 1.29 10.65
N SER A 171 18.91 1.25 10.24
CA SER A 171 20.05 1.21 11.17
C SER A 171 20.35 2.57 11.82
N SER A 172 19.71 3.65 11.35
CA SER A 172 19.89 5.01 11.84
C SER A 172 18.60 5.52 12.50
N ASN A 173 18.66 6.70 13.14
CA ASN A 173 17.49 7.35 13.74
C ASN A 173 16.43 7.78 12.71
N ALA A 174 16.74 7.73 11.42
CA ALA A 174 15.80 7.97 10.33
C ALA A 174 15.73 6.74 9.42
N THR A 175 14.52 6.35 9.01
CA THR A 175 14.37 5.36 7.96
C THR A 175 14.75 5.98 6.62
N VAL A 176 15.63 5.28 5.91
CA VAL A 176 16.11 5.70 4.60
C VAL A 176 15.74 4.66 3.57
N ILE A 177 15.03 5.05 2.52
CA ILE A 177 14.89 4.22 1.34
C ILE A 177 16.05 4.49 0.42
N ARG A 178 16.74 3.44 0.01
CA ARG A 178 17.91 3.51 -0.85
C ARG A 178 17.61 2.85 -2.18
N LEU A 179 17.97 3.51 -3.27
CA LEU A 179 17.99 2.91 -4.59
C LEU A 179 19.42 2.59 -4.98
N PHE A 180 19.60 1.43 -5.60
CA PHE A 180 20.90 0.94 -6.05
C PHE A 180 20.77 0.47 -7.48
N ARG A 181 21.83 0.64 -8.28
CA ARG A 181 21.97 -0.26 -9.42
C ARG A 181 22.26 -1.65 -8.89
N ILE A 182 21.73 -2.70 -9.51
CA ILE A 182 21.98 -4.08 -9.03
C ILE A 182 23.46 -4.45 -9.06
N SER A 183 24.23 -3.91 -10.01
CA SER A 183 25.68 -4.09 -10.08
C SER A 183 26.47 -3.23 -9.09
N GLU A 184 25.81 -2.31 -8.37
CA GLU A 184 26.46 -1.35 -7.48
C GLU A 184 26.14 -1.68 -6.02
N SER A 185 27.16 -1.68 -5.17
CA SER A 185 27.02 -1.86 -3.73
C SER A 185 26.65 -0.57 -3.01
N ASN A 186 26.88 0.59 -3.64
CA ASN A 186 26.56 1.90 -3.07
C ASN A 186 25.21 2.39 -3.61
N PRO A 187 24.38 3.02 -2.75
CA PRO A 187 23.13 3.58 -3.22
C PRO A 187 23.41 4.79 -4.12
N ILE A 188 22.64 4.90 -5.20
CA ILE A 188 22.68 6.05 -6.11
C ILE A 188 21.89 7.24 -5.58
N VAL A 189 20.87 6.96 -4.77
CA VAL A 189 19.81 7.85 -4.34
C VAL A 189 19.33 7.33 -3.01
N HIS A 190 19.10 8.25 -2.09
CA HIS A 190 18.44 8.02 -0.83
C HIS A 190 17.19 8.89 -0.74
N PHE A 191 16.20 8.40 -0.01
CA PHE A 191 15.02 9.13 0.41
C PHE A 191 14.99 9.04 1.92
N GLU A 192 15.19 10.17 2.57
CA GLU A 192 15.29 10.25 4.03
C GLU A 192 14.08 11.02 4.57
N TRP A 193 13.43 10.47 5.59
CA TRP A 193 12.35 11.15 6.27
C TRP A 193 12.86 12.40 7.01
N ASN A 194 12.20 13.54 6.79
CA ASN A 194 12.48 14.78 7.48
C ASN A 194 11.34 15.10 8.46
N SER A 195 11.54 14.73 9.72
CA SER A 195 10.57 14.92 10.79
C SER A 195 10.24 16.39 11.10
N GLN A 196 11.10 17.34 10.70
CA GLN A 196 10.83 18.77 10.93
C GLN A 196 9.73 19.31 10.02
N ILE A 197 9.61 18.77 8.81
CA ILE A 197 8.63 19.20 7.81
C ILE A 197 7.55 18.14 7.53
N GLY A 198 7.71 16.92 8.05
CA GLY A 198 6.77 15.82 7.86
C GLY A 198 6.76 15.29 6.42
N GLU A 199 7.91 15.29 5.75
CA GLU A 199 8.03 14.84 4.35
C GLU A 199 9.36 14.13 4.09
N PHE A 200 9.43 13.34 3.02
CA PHE A 200 10.69 12.78 2.54
C PHE A 200 11.53 13.82 1.81
N ASN A 201 12.78 14.00 2.25
CA ASN A 201 13.80 14.63 1.44
C ASN A 201 14.16 13.68 0.29
N CYS A 202 13.67 13.98 -0.91
CA CYS A 202 13.83 13.12 -2.08
C CYS A 202 14.38 13.90 -3.29
N PRO A 203 15.35 13.34 -4.03
CA PRO A 203 15.63 13.83 -5.36
C PRO A 203 14.45 13.50 -6.27
N ASN A 204 14.01 14.49 -7.02
CA ASN A 204 12.84 14.38 -7.91
C ASN A 204 12.94 13.25 -8.94
N GLY A 205 14.16 12.86 -9.31
CA GLY A 205 14.42 11.99 -10.45
C GLY A 205 14.03 12.63 -11.79
N SER A 206 14.20 11.86 -12.86
CA SER A 206 13.81 12.22 -14.23
C SER A 206 13.68 10.96 -15.10
N LEU A 207 13.09 11.11 -16.29
CA LEU A 207 13.12 10.06 -17.33
C LEU A 207 14.55 9.59 -17.64
N SER A 208 15.53 10.50 -17.64
CA SER A 208 16.95 10.16 -17.83
C SER A 208 17.50 9.27 -16.72
N ASP A 209 17.09 9.51 -15.47
CA ASP A 209 17.48 8.70 -14.31
C ASP A 209 16.72 7.38 -14.25
N GLY A 210 15.58 7.30 -14.96
CA GLY A 210 14.70 6.14 -15.00
C GLY A 210 13.68 6.10 -13.87
N PHE A 211 13.72 7.04 -12.93
CA PHE A 211 12.69 7.11 -11.89
C PHE A 211 12.22 8.54 -11.71
N ILE A 212 10.99 8.71 -11.20
CA ILE A 212 10.51 9.96 -10.62
C ILE A 212 10.12 9.65 -9.18
N ALA A 213 10.49 10.52 -8.24
CA ALA A 213 10.08 10.42 -6.84
C ALA A 213 9.52 11.75 -6.37
N ARG A 214 8.40 11.71 -5.63
CA ARG A 214 7.77 12.89 -5.04
C ARG A 214 7.15 12.56 -3.68
N PRO A 215 7.17 13.48 -2.71
CA PRO A 215 6.28 13.38 -1.57
C PRO A 215 4.84 13.45 -2.06
N GLY A 216 3.94 12.66 -1.48
CA GLY A 216 2.56 12.65 -1.96
C GLY A 216 2.34 11.93 -3.28
N GLN A 217 1.30 12.38 -4.00
CA GLN A 217 1.00 11.90 -5.35
C GLN A 217 1.85 12.62 -6.38
N ILE A 218 2.29 11.89 -7.41
CA ILE A 218 2.91 12.48 -8.59
C ILE A 218 1.78 13.01 -9.51
N PRO A 219 1.83 14.29 -9.92
CA PRO A 219 0.91 14.87 -10.89
C PRO A 219 0.87 14.08 -12.22
N LEU A 220 -0.32 13.88 -12.79
CA LEU A 220 -0.52 13.02 -13.96
C LEU A 220 0.33 13.46 -15.17
N ASP A 221 0.46 14.77 -15.39
CA ASP A 221 1.27 15.38 -16.45
C ASP A 221 2.76 14.97 -16.38
N LEU A 222 3.28 14.71 -15.18
CA LEU A 222 4.64 14.19 -15.00
C LEU A 222 4.75 12.68 -15.22
N ILE A 223 3.61 11.97 -15.22
CA ILE A 223 3.54 10.52 -15.38
C ILE A 223 3.30 10.13 -16.85
N GLU A 224 2.69 11.01 -17.65
CA GLU A 224 2.30 10.70 -19.04
C GLU A 224 3.43 10.03 -19.85
N ASP A 225 4.65 10.58 -19.79
CA ASP A 225 5.79 10.03 -20.53
C ASP A 225 6.35 8.71 -19.96
N PHE A 226 6.08 8.41 -18.68
CA PHE A 226 6.43 7.15 -18.02
C PHE A 226 5.46 6.03 -18.38
N ILE A 227 4.18 6.36 -18.55
CA ILE A 227 3.14 5.38 -18.87
C ILE A 227 2.91 5.21 -20.37
N ARG A 228 3.49 6.05 -21.23
CA ARG A 228 3.37 5.92 -22.68
C ARG A 228 3.82 4.53 -23.16
N PRO A 229 3.00 3.85 -24.00
CA PRO A 229 3.38 2.61 -24.63
C PRO A 229 4.74 2.70 -25.35
N ILE A 230 5.55 1.65 -25.26
CA ILE A 230 6.72 1.52 -26.13
C ILE A 230 6.19 1.24 -27.53
N GLU A 231 6.22 2.23 -28.42
CA GLU A 231 6.18 1.97 -29.85
C GLU A 231 7.36 1.04 -30.14
N SER A 232 7.06 -0.18 -30.58
CA SER A 232 8.11 -1.09 -31.03
C SER A 232 8.84 -0.39 -32.15
N ALA A 233 10.13 -0.11 -31.95
CA ALA A 233 11.01 0.25 -33.05
C ALA A 233 10.85 -0.82 -34.13
N GLU A 234 10.39 -0.40 -35.32
CA GLU A 234 10.45 -1.21 -36.53
C GLU A 234 11.90 -1.55 -36.89
#